data_AF-A0A7C1SQE8-F1
#
_entry.id   AF-A0A7C1SQE8-F1
#
_cell.length_a   1.000
_cell.length_b   1.000
_cell.length_c   1.000
_cell.angle_alpha   90.00
_cell.angle_beta   90.00
_cell.angle_gamma   90.00
#
_symmetry.space_group_name_H-M   'P 1'
#
loop_
_entity.id
_entity.type
_entity.pdbx_description
1 polymer ?
#
loop_
_entity_poly.entity_id
_entity_poly.type
_entity_poly.pdbx_seq_one_letter_code
_entity_poly.pdbx_strand_id
1 'polypeptide(L)'
;ANAGSIYLREGDKLIFSFTQNEALQAKLPRGKKMIYSTFTLPISHETISGYVASTGETLNIPDVYDIPEDKPYSFGRQFDEASGYRSRSMLTFPIMASNSFRSSDCGPSQSAAEGSLWTSTIRPSAPAAMAA
;
A
#
# COMPACT_ATOMS: atom_id res chain seq x y z
N ALA A 1 3.85 -11.25 -8.33
CA ALA A 1 2.93 -10.66 -7.34
C ALA A 1 1.65 -10.34 -8.07
N ASN A 2 0.49 -10.53 -7.46
CA ASN A 2 -0.78 -10.48 -8.21
C ASN A 2 -1.70 -9.37 -7.69
N ALA A 3 -1.26 -8.66 -6.64
CA ALA A 3 -1.81 -7.39 -6.24
C ALA A 3 -0.72 -6.44 -5.73
N GLY A 4 -0.99 -5.14 -5.75
CA GLY A 4 -0.10 -4.14 -5.21
C GLY A 4 -0.79 -2.80 -5.14
N SER A 5 -0.42 -2.01 -4.13
CA SER A 5 -0.99 -0.71 -3.86
C SER A 5 0.12 0.33 -3.70
N ILE A 6 -0.09 1.51 -4.28
CA ILE A 6 0.79 2.67 -4.13
C ILE A 6 0.07 3.72 -3.30
N TYR A 7 0.76 4.17 -2.25
CA TYR A 7 0.33 5.26 -1.38
C TYR A 7 1.19 6.49 -1.63
N LEU A 8 0.57 7.65 -1.63
CA LEU A 8 1.23 8.95 -1.66
C LEU A 8 1.24 9.54 -0.26
N ARG A 9 2.40 10.00 0.20
CA ARG A 9 2.47 10.75 1.45
C ARG A 9 2.05 12.20 1.24
N GLU A 10 1.09 12.67 2.01
CA GLU A 10 0.70 14.07 2.11
C GLU A 10 0.69 14.47 3.60
N GLY A 11 1.70 15.24 4.01
CA GLY A 11 1.91 15.57 5.42
C GLY A 11 2.11 14.33 6.31
N ASP A 12 1.16 14.15 7.24
CA ASP A 12 1.07 13.06 8.21
C ASP A 12 0.13 11.91 7.76
N LYS A 13 -0.28 11.90 6.49
CA LYS A 13 -1.23 10.93 5.94
C LYS A 13 -0.69 10.22 4.70
N LEU A 14 -1.21 9.02 4.47
CA LEU A 14 -1.05 8.24 3.26
C LEU A 14 -2.35 8.28 2.47
N ILE A 15 -2.29 8.78 1.25
CA ILE A 15 -3.37 8.78 0.28
C ILE A 15 -3.26 7.52 -0.56
N PHE A 16 -4.30 6.70 -0.55
CA PHE A 16 -4.40 5.54 -1.43
C PHE A 16 -4.57 6.01 -2.88
N SER A 17 -3.58 5.77 -3.74
CA SER A 17 -3.52 6.38 -5.08
C SER A 17 -3.76 5.37 -6.19
N PHE A 18 -3.09 4.21 -6.14
CA PHE A 18 -3.22 3.18 -7.16
C PHE A 18 -3.29 1.81 -6.54
N THR A 19 -4.12 0.93 -7.10
CA THR A 19 -4.07 -0.50 -6.80
C THR A 19 -4.27 -1.33 -8.04
N GLN A 20 -3.43 -2.35 -8.16
CA GLN A 20 -3.55 -3.42 -9.11
C GLN A 20 -3.90 -4.68 -8.33
N ASN A 21 -4.90 -5.42 -8.76
CA ASN A 21 -5.23 -6.74 -8.23
C ASN A 21 -5.85 -7.54 -9.37
N GLU A 22 -5.07 -8.42 -9.98
CA GLU A 22 -5.46 -9.15 -11.18
C GLU A 22 -6.62 -10.11 -10.92
N ALA A 23 -6.67 -10.71 -9.72
CA ALA A 23 -7.71 -11.64 -9.34
C ALA A 23 -9.06 -10.94 -9.16
N LEU A 24 -9.08 -9.77 -8.53
CA LEU A 24 -10.29 -8.97 -8.40
C LEU A 24 -10.70 -8.34 -9.73
N GLN A 25 -9.74 -7.92 -10.56
CA GLN A 25 -10.00 -7.40 -11.89
C GLN A 25 -10.62 -8.45 -12.82
N ALA A 26 -10.26 -9.72 -12.68
CA ALA A 26 -10.86 -10.83 -13.43
C ALA A 26 -12.32 -11.12 -13.04
N LYS A 27 -12.74 -10.76 -11.82
CA LYS A 27 -14.13 -10.88 -11.36
C LYS A 27 -15.04 -9.75 -11.89
N LEU A 28 -14.46 -8.69 -12.45
CA LEU A 28 -15.23 -7.57 -12.98
C LEU A 28 -15.69 -7.80 -14.43
N PRO A 29 -16.86 -7.25 -14.82
CA PRO A 29 -17.28 -7.23 -16.22
C PRO A 29 -16.22 -6.56 -17.12
N ARG A 30 -16.07 -7.04 -18.35
CA ARG A 30 -15.14 -6.44 -19.33
C ARG A 30 -15.39 -4.92 -19.45
N GLY A 31 -14.32 -4.15 -19.31
CA GLY A 31 -14.37 -2.68 -19.38
C GLY A 31 -14.64 -1.97 -18.06
N LYS A 32 -14.89 -2.68 -16.96
CA LYS A 32 -14.97 -2.09 -15.61
C LYS A 32 -13.61 -2.13 -14.94
N LYS A 33 -13.19 -1.01 -14.35
CA LYS A 33 -12.03 -0.93 -13.47
C LYS A 33 -12.46 -1.12 -12.03
N MET A 34 -11.57 -1.65 -11.19
CA MET A 34 -11.79 -1.62 -9.74
C MET A 34 -11.89 -0.17 -9.29
N ILE A 35 -13.06 0.21 -8.78
CA ILE A 35 -13.27 1.48 -8.12
C ILE A 35 -12.83 1.28 -6.69
N TYR A 36 -11.53 1.44 -6.43
CA TYR A 36 -11.11 1.66 -5.06
C TYR A 36 -11.35 3.12 -4.74
N SER A 37 -12.21 3.38 -3.75
CA SER A 37 -12.40 4.72 -3.21
C SER A 37 -11.06 5.26 -2.72
N THR A 38 -10.73 6.50 -3.06
CA THR A 38 -9.59 7.19 -2.46
C THR A 38 -9.88 7.32 -0.96
N PHE A 39 -9.13 6.62 -0.12
CA PHE A 39 -9.16 6.77 1.33
C PHE A 39 -7.78 7.17 1.83
N THR A 40 -7.77 7.78 3.02
CA THR A 40 -6.53 8.18 3.69
C THR A 40 -6.30 7.32 4.91
N LEU A 41 -5.03 7.04 5.19
CA LEU A 41 -4.57 6.39 6.42
C LEU A 41 -3.63 7.34 7.15
N PRO A 42 -3.68 7.42 8.49
CA PRO A 42 -2.67 8.14 9.24
C PRO A 42 -1.31 7.43 9.10
N ILE A 43 -0.22 8.20 9.09
CA ILE A 43 1.13 7.65 9.26
C ILE A 43 1.29 7.31 10.74
N SER A 44 1.05 6.05 11.07
CA SER A 44 1.19 5.49 12.42
C SER A 44 1.85 4.12 12.36
N HIS A 45 2.34 3.64 13.51
CA HIS A 45 2.93 2.31 13.58
C HIS A 45 1.88 1.19 13.40
N GLU A 46 0.60 1.47 13.61
CA GLU A 46 -0.47 0.47 13.70
C GLU A 46 -0.72 -0.29 12.38
N THR A 47 -0.44 0.33 11.24
CA THR A 47 -0.64 -0.28 9.91
C THR A 47 0.71 -0.58 9.26
N ILE A 48 0.79 -1.65 8.46
CA ILE A 48 2.03 -1.99 7.73
C ILE A 48 2.50 -0.82 6.85
N SER A 49 1.61 -0.18 6.10
CA SER A 49 1.96 0.96 5.26
C SER A 49 2.35 2.19 6.09
N GLY A 50 1.65 2.48 7.18
CA GLY A 50 1.97 3.57 8.09
C GLY A 50 3.33 3.38 8.78
N TYR A 51 3.63 2.17 9.26
CA TYR A 51 4.89 1.83 9.92
C TYR A 51 6.05 2.06 8.98
N VAL A 52 5.98 1.50 7.77
CA VAL A 52 7.02 1.68 6.75
C VAL A 52 7.15 3.15 6.36
N ALA A 53 6.03 3.88 6.22
CA ALA A 53 6.04 5.31 5.93
C ALA A 53 6.66 6.19 7.04
N SER A 54 6.51 5.76 8.30
CA SER A 54 7.04 6.47 9.47
C SER A 54 8.53 6.19 9.73
N THR A 55 8.96 4.95 9.50
CA THR A 55 10.30 4.47 9.85
C THR A 55 11.27 4.44 8.67
N GLY A 56 10.75 4.31 7.44
CA GLY A 56 11.55 4.00 6.26
C GLY A 56 12.05 2.55 6.21
N GLU A 57 11.68 1.70 7.16
CA GLU A 57 12.10 0.31 7.21
C GLU A 57 11.32 -0.53 6.20
N THR A 58 12.00 -1.34 5.38
CA THR A 58 11.32 -2.28 4.48
C THR A 58 10.84 -3.50 5.24
N LEU A 59 9.57 -3.88 5.07
CA LEU A 59 8.99 -5.07 5.67
C LEU A 59 8.78 -6.16 4.61
N ASN A 60 9.32 -7.35 4.86
CA ASN A 60 9.06 -8.57 4.09
C ASN A 60 8.29 -9.56 4.96
N ILE A 61 6.97 -9.60 4.81
CA ILE A 61 6.04 -10.38 5.62
C ILE A 61 5.60 -11.62 4.80
N PRO A 62 6.03 -12.83 5.17
CA PRO A 62 5.71 -14.05 4.41
C PRO A 62 4.24 -14.49 4.60
N ASP A 63 3.67 -14.27 5.78
CA ASP A 63 2.25 -14.45 6.06
C ASP A 63 1.72 -13.31 6.94
N VAL A 64 0.74 -12.57 6.42
CA VAL A 64 0.16 -11.38 7.06
C VAL A 64 -0.88 -11.74 8.12
N TYR A 65 -1.36 -13.00 8.13
CA TYR A 65 -2.23 -13.53 9.17
C TYR A 65 -1.44 -14.04 10.38
N ASP A 66 -0.15 -14.33 10.21
CA ASP A 66 0.76 -14.82 11.26
C ASP A 66 1.72 -13.72 11.78
N ILE A 67 1.35 -12.44 11.63
CA ILE A 67 2.12 -11.34 12.23
C ILE A 67 1.98 -11.45 13.76
N PRO A 68 3.08 -11.55 14.51
CA PRO A 68 3.05 -11.61 15.97
C PRO A 68 2.45 -10.34 16.60
N GLU A 69 1.72 -10.49 17.71
CA GLU A 69 1.08 -9.35 18.42
C GLU A 69 2.08 -8.38 19.07
N ASP A 70 3.33 -8.79 19.27
CA ASP A 70 4.42 -7.93 19.77
C ASP A 70 4.99 -7.00 18.69
N LYS A 71 4.60 -7.16 17.42
CA LYS A 71 4.99 -6.25 16.36
C LYS A 71 4.22 -4.93 16.47
N PRO A 72 4.88 -3.79 16.19
CA PRO A 72 4.25 -2.48 16.31
C PRO A 72 3.20 -2.22 15.22
N TYR A 73 3.13 -3.08 14.20
CA TYR A 73 2.23 -2.97 13.03
C TYR A 73 1.32 -4.19 12.90
N SER A 74 0.16 -3.97 12.28
CA SER A 74 -0.86 -4.99 12.06
C SER A 74 -1.40 -5.00 10.63
N PHE A 75 -2.04 -6.11 10.26
CA PHE A 75 -2.72 -6.26 8.98
C PHE A 75 -4.23 -6.03 9.10
N GLY A 76 -4.77 -5.12 8.29
CA GLY A 76 -6.20 -4.81 8.23
C GLY A 76 -7.00 -5.90 7.51
N ARG A 77 -7.34 -6.99 8.22
CA ARG A 77 -8.09 -8.15 7.68
C ARG A 77 -9.44 -7.78 7.06
N GLN A 78 -10.05 -6.70 7.56
CA GLN A 78 -11.33 -6.18 7.06
C GLN A 78 -11.35 -5.90 5.54
N PHE A 79 -10.20 -5.54 4.94
CA PHE A 79 -10.11 -5.27 3.50
C PHE A 79 -10.15 -6.56 2.67
N ASP A 80 -9.51 -7.61 3.17
CA ASP A 80 -9.55 -8.94 2.56
C ASP A 80 -10.97 -9.54 2.69
N GLU A 81 -11.59 -9.39 3.85
CA GLU A 81 -12.97 -9.83 4.11
C GLU A 81 -13.98 -9.12 3.21
N ALA A 82 -13.89 -7.80 3.08
CA ALA A 82 -14.79 -7.02 2.23
C ALA A 82 -14.62 -7.32 0.74
N SER A 83 -13.41 -7.66 0.29
CA SER A 83 -13.11 -7.93 -1.12
C SER A 83 -13.23 -9.41 -1.51
N GLY A 84 -13.27 -10.32 -0.54
CA GLY A 84 -13.19 -11.77 -0.78
C GLY A 84 -11.87 -12.18 -1.44
N TYR A 85 -10.80 -11.39 -1.23
CA TYR A 85 -9.45 -11.66 -1.69
C TYR A 85 -8.55 -11.83 -0.47
N ARG A 86 -7.79 -12.93 -0.41
CA ARG A 86 -6.88 -13.20 0.70
C ARG A 86 -5.45 -12.83 0.34
N SER A 87 -4.94 -11.80 0.99
CA SER A 87 -3.54 -11.40 1.02
C SER A 87 -2.75 -12.39 1.86
N ARG A 88 -1.69 -12.97 1.31
CA ARG A 88 -0.85 -13.92 2.06
C ARG A 88 0.46 -13.28 2.46
N SER A 89 1.31 -12.97 1.49
CA SER A 89 2.60 -12.34 1.75
C SER A 89 2.60 -10.90 1.28
N MET A 90 3.26 -10.02 2.01
CA MET A 90 3.43 -8.60 1.64
C MET A 90 4.89 -8.16 1.72
N LEU A 91 5.35 -7.49 0.68
CA LEU A 91 6.60 -6.74 0.67
C LEU A 91 6.27 -5.26 0.59
N THR A 92 6.58 -4.51 1.63
CA THR A 92 6.26 -3.07 1.73
C THR A 92 7.55 -2.28 1.92
N PHE A 93 7.78 -1.28 1.08
CA PHE A 93 9.03 -0.50 1.09
C PHE A 93 8.83 0.97 0.69
N PRO A 94 9.72 1.87 1.17
CA PRO A 94 9.81 3.25 0.68
C PRO A 94 10.17 3.37 -0.77
N ILE A 95 9.46 4.26 -1.47
CA ILE A 95 9.95 4.90 -2.69
C ILE A 95 10.14 6.39 -2.40
N MET A 96 11.38 6.77 -2.14
CA MET A 96 11.73 8.19 -2.12
C MET A 96 11.95 8.64 -3.56
N ALA A 97 11.13 9.58 -4.05
CA ALA A 97 11.51 10.28 -5.27
C ALA A 97 12.75 11.13 -4.95
N SER A 98 13.87 10.86 -5.62
CA SER A 98 15.02 11.74 -5.58
C SER A 98 14.64 13.04 -6.26
N ASN A 99 14.39 14.10 -5.50
CA ASN A 99 14.14 15.41 -6.07
C ASN A 99 15.46 16.03 -6.56
N SER A 100 16.02 15.48 -7.65
CA SER A 100 17.19 16.03 -8.35
C SER A 100 16.77 16.98 -9.47
N PHE A 101 15.68 17.73 -9.28
CA PHE A 101 15.43 18.96 -10.02
C PHE A 101 15.58 20.13 -9.05
N ARG A 102 16.84 20.45 -8.73
CA ARG A 102 17.16 21.77 -8.18
C ARG A 102 16.92 22.77 -9.30
N SER A 103 15.71 23.33 -9.36
CA SER A 103 15.50 24.61 -10.02
C SER A 103 16.33 25.64 -9.25
N SER A 104 17.57 25.87 -9.67
CA SER A 104 18.42 26.93 -9.14
C SER A 104 17.92 28.34 -9.49
N ASP A 105 16.75 28.46 -10.16
CA ASP A 105 16.19 29.73 -10.63
C ASP A 105 14.76 30.02 -10.16
N CYS A 106 14.41 29.72 -8.90
CA CYS A 106 13.25 30.38 -8.29
C CYS A 106 13.40 30.51 -6.77
N GLY A 107 13.05 31.68 -6.23
CA GLY A 107 13.39 32.18 -4.90
C GLY A 107 12.80 31.44 -3.69
N PRO A 108 13.01 31.96 -2.47
CA PRO A 108 12.84 31.19 -1.25
C PRO A 108 11.38 31.23 -0.77
N SER A 109 10.61 30.17 -1.03
CA SER A 109 9.44 29.84 -0.20
C SER A 109 8.93 28.42 -0.44
N GLN A 110 9.02 27.62 0.63
CA GLN A 110 8.15 26.50 1.01
C GLN A 110 8.45 25.08 0.50
N SER A 111 8.70 24.20 1.48
CA SER A 111 8.32 22.78 1.58
C SER A 111 8.88 21.79 0.54
N ALA A 112 10.15 21.42 0.69
CA ALA A 112 10.79 20.33 -0.06
C ALA A 112 10.56 18.94 0.60
N ALA A 113 9.31 18.58 0.94
CA ALA A 113 9.00 17.27 1.54
C ALA A 113 7.80 16.53 0.89
N GLU A 114 7.31 16.99 -0.25
CA GLU A 114 6.20 16.37 -0.99
C GLU A 114 6.76 15.46 -2.09
N GLY A 115 6.76 14.14 -1.88
CA GLY A 115 7.23 13.21 -2.92
C GLY A 115 7.64 11.81 -2.50
N SER A 116 7.19 11.31 -1.35
CA SER A 116 7.43 9.91 -0.98
C SER A 116 6.28 9.04 -1.49
N LEU A 117 6.56 8.26 -2.53
CA LEU A 117 5.72 7.16 -3.00
C LEU A 117 6.00 5.94 -2.10
N TRP A 118 5.00 5.12 -1.80
CA TRP A 118 5.22 3.88 -1.03
C TRP A 118 4.51 2.76 -1.75
N THR A 119 5.17 1.61 -1.93
CA THR A 119 4.52 0.46 -2.56
C THR A 119 4.41 -0.68 -1.56
N SER A 120 3.23 -1.26 -1.50
CA SER A 120 3.02 -2.58 -0.91
C SER A 120 2.75 -3.55 -2.04
N THR A 121 3.62 -4.53 -2.20
CA THR A 121 3.47 -5.63 -3.16
C THR A 121 2.83 -6.81 -2.43
N ILE A 122 1.61 -7.16 -2.81
CA ILE A 122 0.81 -8.24 -2.21
C ILE A 122 0.89 -9.48 -3.13
N ARG A 123 1.35 -10.62 -2.63
CA ARG A 123 1.20 -11.90 -3.35
C ARG A 123 0.02 -12.67 -2.74
N PRO A 124 -0.97 -13.11 -3.54
CA PRO A 124 -1.97 -14.03 -3.02
C PRO A 124 -1.38 -15.44 -2.91
N SER A 125 -2.01 -16.26 -2.07
CA SER A 125 -2.06 -17.70 -2.31
C SER A 125 -2.89 -17.98 -3.56
N ALA A 126 -2.47 -18.97 -4.35
CA ALA A 126 -3.23 -19.56 -5.46
C ALA A 126 -4.74 -19.72 -5.13
N PRO A 127 -5.63 -19.69 -6.15
CA PRO A 127 -7.06 -19.57 -5.91
C PRO A 127 -7.57 -20.80 -5.15
N ALA A 128 -8.30 -20.57 -4.06
CA ALA A 128 -9.26 -21.56 -3.61
C ALA A 128 -10.36 -21.60 -4.69
N ALA A 129 -10.29 -22.62 -5.54
CA ALA A 129 -11.39 -23.02 -6.39
C ALA A 129 -12.63 -23.30 -5.51
N MET A 130 -13.79 -22.90 -6.04
CA MET A 130 -15.16 -23.36 -5.73
C MET A 130 -15.64 -23.39 -4.26
N ALA A 131 -16.68 -22.58 -4.00
CA ALA A 131 -17.91 -22.98 -3.30
C ALA A 131 -18.86 -21.77 -3.34
N ALA A 132 -20.14 -21.84 -3.68
CA ALA A 132 -21.05 -22.82 -4.27
C ALA A 132 -22.19 -21.98 -4.86
#